data_AF-A0A9D1CKR0-F1
#
_entry.id   AF-A0A9D1CKR0-F1
#
_cell.length_a   1.000
_cell.length_b   1.000
_cell.length_c   1.000
_cell.angle_alpha   90.00
_cell.angle_beta   90.00
_cell.angle_gamma   90.00
#
_symmetry.space_group_name_H-M   'P 1'
#
loop_
_entity.id
_entity.type
_entity.pdbx_description
1 polymer ?
#
loop_
_entity_poly.entity_id
_entity_poly.type
_entity_poly.pdbx_seq_one_letter_code
_entity_poly.pdbx_strand_id
1 'polypeptide(L)'
;MKRNVSIIILTYNQLECTKACIESIRQYTNPNCYELIIVDNASTDGTSAWLKDQKDIIYQLNSKNEGFPKGCNIGISLANPENHILLLNNDTIVTTNWLENLQNALESDEKIGAVGAMSNHNDNRQGAPFTYTSVEEMQKLAKQNNIKTNEKELEDKVFLIGFCLLIKNEVMHQIGTLDEGYSPGYIEDNDLSLRILKLGYRLVLCHNVFIHHELGTSFRKDWTKFYRILNKNRKYFYQKWKFSAFAFDEGKNYSMPLITDAKKVLEISSGIGVTALMLRYQLKDVNVVGVEKDANKRKICELLIPTVSKLDDVKEMDFDLILIGDALENVKNPKRYLKKISKKLKSGGKIIGEIQNVASITSLRHFLNDTWYDSKKRLYTISDIWNLFLSEGFYDGKYFGWCKQRTEEENQILEQFQKYPFRNLEITTYAFSFTKK
;
A
#
# COMPACT_ATOMS: atom_id res chain seq x y z
N MET A 1 -23.77 3.69 -22.20
CA MET A 1 -22.51 3.27 -22.85
C MET A 1 -21.39 3.56 -21.88
N LYS A 2 -20.39 2.67 -21.76
CA LYS A 2 -19.22 2.94 -20.91
C LYS A 2 -18.52 4.20 -21.39
N ARG A 3 -18.02 5.01 -20.46
CA ARG A 3 -17.29 6.23 -20.79
C ARG A 3 -15.90 5.89 -21.33
N ASN A 4 -15.42 6.62 -22.32
CA ASN A 4 -14.07 6.44 -22.86
C ASN A 4 -13.00 6.87 -21.84
N VAL A 5 -11.77 6.41 -22.05
CA VAL A 5 -10.64 6.66 -21.16
C VAL A 5 -9.54 7.43 -21.87
N SER A 6 -9.02 8.49 -21.25
CA SER A 6 -7.80 9.17 -21.68
C SER A 6 -6.62 8.54 -20.95
N ILE A 7 -5.83 7.75 -21.66
CA ILE A 7 -4.62 7.12 -21.13
C ILE A 7 -3.47 8.13 -21.27
N ILE A 8 -2.92 8.52 -20.13
CA ILE A 8 -1.85 9.52 -20.02
C ILE A 8 -0.57 8.82 -19.59
N ILE A 9 0.46 8.96 -20.42
CA ILE A 9 1.78 8.40 -20.19
C ILE A 9 2.80 9.54 -20.20
N LEU A 10 3.52 9.70 -19.08
CA LEU A 10 4.70 10.56 -19.03
C LEU A 10 5.93 9.71 -19.34
N THR A 11 6.81 10.21 -20.21
CA THR A 11 8.08 9.55 -20.53
C THR A 11 9.26 10.51 -20.38
N TYR A 12 10.43 9.96 -20.02
CA TYR A 12 11.70 10.67 -19.98
C TYR A 12 12.83 9.67 -20.25
N ASN A 13 13.28 9.65 -21.50
CA ASN A 13 14.07 8.58 -22.10
C ASN A 13 13.36 7.22 -21.99
N GLN A 14 14.12 6.13 -22.09
CA GLN A 14 13.61 4.75 -22.06
C GLN A 14 12.71 4.44 -23.26
N LEU A 15 13.13 4.87 -24.46
CA LEU A 15 12.39 4.67 -25.72
C LEU A 15 11.82 3.25 -25.89
N GLU A 16 12.62 2.21 -25.62
CA GLU A 16 12.18 0.83 -25.81
C GLU A 16 11.09 0.42 -24.80
N CYS A 17 11.13 0.92 -23.57
CA CYS A 17 10.03 0.74 -22.61
C CYS A 17 8.76 1.43 -23.11
N THR A 18 8.89 2.69 -23.55
CA THR A 18 7.75 3.48 -24.08
C THR A 18 7.09 2.80 -25.28
N LYS A 19 7.90 2.27 -26.21
CA LYS A 19 7.40 1.46 -27.35
C LYS A 19 6.64 0.23 -26.85
N ALA A 20 7.24 -0.57 -25.97
CA ALA A 20 6.61 -1.78 -25.46
C ALA A 20 5.28 -1.50 -24.75
N CYS A 21 5.22 -0.42 -23.96
CA CYS A 21 4.00 0.03 -23.30
C CYS A 21 2.90 0.37 -24.33
N ILE A 22 3.21 1.24 -25.29
CA ILE A 22 2.24 1.67 -26.31
C ILE A 22 1.77 0.49 -27.18
N GLU A 23 2.68 -0.37 -27.63
CA GLU A 23 2.31 -1.56 -28.41
C GLU A 23 1.42 -2.52 -27.61
N SER A 24 1.68 -2.71 -26.31
CA SER A 24 0.82 -3.53 -25.47
C SER A 24 -0.59 -2.96 -25.33
N ILE A 25 -0.73 -1.63 -25.24
CA ILE A 25 -2.05 -0.97 -25.21
C ILE A 25 -2.79 -1.20 -26.52
N ARG A 26 -2.12 -0.96 -27.67
CA ARG A 26 -2.66 -1.19 -29.01
C ARG A 26 -3.12 -2.64 -29.19
N GLN A 27 -2.35 -3.59 -28.67
CA GLN A 27 -2.63 -5.02 -28.81
C GLN A 27 -3.80 -5.50 -27.93
N TYR A 28 -3.91 -5.02 -26.68
CA TYR A 28 -4.83 -5.57 -25.68
C TYR A 28 -6.02 -4.67 -25.35
N THR A 29 -6.24 -3.61 -26.12
CA THR A 29 -7.29 -2.61 -25.87
C THR A 29 -8.02 -2.26 -27.16
N ASN A 30 -9.35 -2.22 -27.13
CA ASN A 30 -10.14 -1.77 -28.28
C ASN A 30 -9.85 -0.28 -28.56
N PRO A 31 -9.39 0.09 -29.78
CA PRO A 31 -9.00 1.46 -30.12
C PRO A 31 -10.15 2.48 -30.03
N ASN A 32 -11.41 2.05 -30.02
CA ASN A 32 -12.55 2.95 -29.90
C ASN A 32 -12.90 3.31 -28.44
N CYS A 33 -12.24 2.70 -27.46
CA CYS A 33 -12.54 2.87 -26.03
C CYS A 33 -11.59 3.83 -25.30
N TYR A 34 -10.54 4.32 -25.99
CA TYR A 34 -9.55 5.20 -25.38
C TYR A 34 -8.99 6.23 -26.36
N GLU A 35 -8.40 7.28 -25.81
CA GLU A 35 -7.39 8.10 -26.48
C GLU A 35 -6.06 7.96 -25.74
N LEU A 36 -4.95 8.13 -26.47
CA LEU A 36 -3.61 7.93 -25.93
C LEU A 36 -2.82 9.23 -26.00
N ILE A 37 -2.40 9.72 -24.84
CA ILE A 37 -1.73 11.01 -24.64
C ILE A 37 -0.35 10.75 -24.05
N ILE A 38 0.70 11.11 -24.79
CA ILE A 38 2.09 10.92 -24.39
C ILE A 38 2.77 12.27 -24.15
N VAL A 39 3.23 12.49 -22.93
CA VAL A 39 4.04 13.68 -22.59
C VAL A 39 5.50 13.26 -22.52
N ASP A 40 6.32 13.80 -23.40
CA ASP A 40 7.77 13.61 -23.39
C ASP A 40 8.45 14.73 -22.60
N ASN A 41 9.10 14.36 -21.50
CA ASN A 41 9.68 15.30 -20.55
C ASN A 41 11.12 15.73 -20.91
N ALA A 42 11.34 16.05 -22.19
CA ALA A 42 12.62 16.39 -22.80
C ALA A 42 13.62 15.21 -22.90
N SER A 43 13.18 14.09 -23.49
CA SER A 43 14.04 12.95 -23.79
C SER A 43 15.14 13.27 -24.80
N THR A 44 16.28 12.57 -24.68
CA THR A 44 17.45 12.73 -25.56
C THR A 44 17.85 11.43 -26.27
N ASP A 45 17.05 10.37 -26.13
CA ASP A 45 17.34 9.02 -26.64
C ASP A 45 16.59 8.66 -27.93
N GLY A 46 16.01 9.66 -28.60
CA GLY A 46 15.21 9.47 -29.81
C GLY A 46 13.71 9.34 -29.58
N THR A 47 13.24 9.32 -28.32
CA THR A 47 11.81 9.26 -27.97
C THR A 47 10.98 10.34 -28.65
N SER A 48 11.42 11.61 -28.61
CA SER A 48 10.71 12.71 -29.26
C SER A 48 10.52 12.52 -30.77
N ALA A 49 11.53 11.96 -31.45
CA ALA A 49 11.47 11.74 -32.89
C ALA A 49 10.47 10.62 -33.21
N TRP A 50 10.56 9.51 -32.49
CA TRP A 50 9.67 8.37 -32.66
C TRP A 50 8.19 8.71 -32.38
N LEU A 51 7.91 9.55 -31.37
CA LEU A 51 6.55 10.00 -31.06
C LEU A 51 5.92 10.82 -32.19
N LYS A 52 6.68 11.66 -32.90
CA LYS A 52 6.17 12.47 -34.02
C LYS A 52 5.70 11.62 -35.20
N ASP A 53 6.23 10.42 -35.34
CA ASP A 53 5.89 9.50 -36.43
C ASP A 53 4.58 8.74 -36.16
N GLN A 54 4.11 8.70 -34.91
CA GLN A 54 2.87 8.03 -34.52
C GLN A 54 1.64 8.86 -34.94
N LYS A 55 0.59 8.21 -35.46
CA LYS A 55 -0.61 8.89 -36.02
C LYS A 55 -1.87 8.75 -35.18
N ASP A 56 -1.85 7.83 -34.23
CA ASP A 56 -2.95 7.42 -33.36
C ASP A 56 -2.77 7.91 -31.91
N ILE A 57 -1.81 8.81 -31.67
CA ILE A 57 -1.55 9.39 -30.35
C ILE A 57 -1.60 10.92 -30.40
N ILE A 58 -1.94 11.51 -29.25
CA ILE A 58 -1.70 12.91 -28.95
C ILE A 58 -0.36 12.96 -28.21
N TYR A 59 0.57 13.82 -28.65
CA TYR A 59 1.85 13.97 -27.96
C TYR A 59 2.15 15.42 -27.58
N GLN A 60 2.90 15.60 -26.49
CA GLN A 60 3.41 16.89 -26.03
C GLN A 60 4.90 16.76 -25.71
N LEU A 61 5.72 17.61 -26.31
CA LEU A 61 7.17 17.60 -26.12
C LEU A 61 7.57 18.78 -25.23
N ASN A 62 7.98 18.50 -23.99
CA ASN A 62 8.46 19.54 -23.09
C ASN A 62 9.89 19.95 -23.45
N SER A 63 10.22 21.22 -23.20
CA SER A 63 11.57 21.76 -23.42
C SER A 63 12.55 21.39 -22.30
N LYS A 64 12.05 20.92 -21.15
CA LYS A 64 12.83 20.45 -20.01
C LYS A 64 12.07 19.37 -19.24
N ASN A 65 12.76 18.66 -18.37
CA ASN A 65 12.12 17.72 -17.45
C ASN A 65 11.39 18.48 -16.33
N GLU A 66 10.06 18.48 -16.38
CA GLU A 66 9.15 19.14 -15.45
C GLU A 66 8.82 18.29 -14.20
N GLY A 67 9.41 17.10 -14.07
CA GLY A 67 9.05 16.14 -13.02
C GLY A 67 7.75 15.39 -13.29
N PHE A 68 7.44 14.40 -12.46
CA PHE A 68 6.32 13.49 -12.66
C PHE A 68 4.94 14.17 -12.51
N PRO A 69 4.62 14.87 -11.40
CA PRO A 69 3.28 15.42 -11.22
C PRO A 69 2.89 16.42 -12.32
N LYS A 70 3.79 17.37 -12.63
CA LYS A 70 3.54 18.38 -13.66
C LYS A 70 3.46 17.77 -15.05
N GLY A 71 4.31 16.79 -15.36
CA GLY A 71 4.25 16.05 -16.61
C GLY A 71 2.90 15.35 -16.82
N CYS A 72 2.40 14.66 -15.79
CA CYS A 72 1.06 14.07 -15.81
C CYS A 72 -0.03 15.16 -15.96
N ASN A 73 0.07 16.28 -15.23
CA ASN A 73 -0.90 17.37 -15.30
C ASN A 73 -1.02 17.98 -16.70
N ILE A 74 0.09 18.12 -17.42
CA ILE A 74 0.10 18.54 -18.82
C ILE A 74 -0.69 17.55 -19.67
N GLY A 75 -0.49 16.24 -19.48
CA GLY A 75 -1.29 15.23 -20.16
C GLY A 75 -2.77 15.29 -19.82
N ILE A 76 -3.11 15.54 -18.54
CA ILE A 76 -4.50 15.67 -18.09
C ILE A 76 -5.17 16.86 -18.78
N SER A 77 -4.46 17.97 -18.98
CA SER A 77 -5.02 19.15 -19.66
C SER A 77 -5.30 18.94 -21.15
N LEU A 78 -4.69 17.94 -21.77
CA LEU A 78 -4.89 17.59 -23.19
C LEU A 78 -6.00 16.55 -23.37
N ALA A 79 -6.44 15.91 -22.28
CA ALA A 79 -7.47 14.89 -22.31
C ALA A 79 -8.85 15.47 -22.65
N ASN A 80 -9.66 14.67 -23.34
CA ASN A 80 -11.07 14.95 -23.51
C ASN A 80 -11.73 15.09 -22.13
N PRO A 81 -12.39 16.23 -21.83
CA PRO A 81 -12.96 16.52 -20.52
C PRO A 81 -14.11 15.58 -20.13
N GLU A 82 -14.68 14.82 -21.08
CA GLU A 82 -15.72 13.83 -20.83
C GLU A 82 -15.16 12.45 -20.47
N ASN A 83 -13.86 12.18 -20.67
CA ASN A 83 -13.28 10.86 -20.45
C ASN A 83 -12.85 10.63 -18.99
N HIS A 84 -12.85 9.38 -18.55
CA HIS A 84 -12.11 8.99 -17.36
C HIS A 84 -10.60 9.14 -17.59
N ILE A 85 -9.86 9.47 -16.54
CA ILE A 85 -8.42 9.68 -16.65
C ILE A 85 -7.69 8.43 -16.18
N LEU A 86 -6.79 7.89 -17.00
CA LEU A 86 -5.90 6.80 -16.61
C LEU A 86 -4.46 7.28 -16.66
N LEU A 87 -3.80 7.31 -15.51
CA LEU A 87 -2.36 7.54 -15.41
C LEU A 87 -1.64 6.19 -15.52
N LEU A 88 -0.73 6.06 -16.48
CA LEU A 88 0.05 4.84 -16.70
C LEU A 88 1.53 5.17 -16.86
N ASN A 89 2.40 4.44 -16.17
CA ASN A 89 3.83 4.59 -16.36
C ASN A 89 4.27 4.04 -17.74
N ASN A 90 5.30 4.66 -18.32
CA ASN A 90 5.81 4.28 -19.65
C ASN A 90 6.58 2.95 -19.67
N ASP A 91 6.91 2.39 -18.51
CA ASP A 91 7.65 1.14 -18.31
C ASP A 91 6.74 0.00 -17.86
N THR A 92 5.52 0.00 -18.37
CA THR A 92 4.53 -1.05 -18.13
C THR A 92 4.28 -1.89 -19.38
N ILE A 93 3.82 -3.13 -19.20
CA ILE A 93 3.26 -3.95 -20.27
C ILE A 93 1.87 -4.38 -19.81
N VAL A 94 0.83 -3.85 -20.47
CA VAL A 94 -0.55 -4.17 -20.13
C VAL A 94 -0.94 -5.54 -20.66
N THR A 95 -1.99 -6.13 -20.09
CA THR A 95 -2.40 -7.50 -20.41
C THR A 95 -3.83 -7.58 -20.91
N THR A 96 -4.20 -8.73 -21.45
CA THR A 96 -5.56 -8.98 -21.99
C THR A 96 -6.65 -8.55 -20.99
N ASN A 97 -7.67 -7.83 -21.46
CA ASN A 97 -8.83 -7.32 -20.70
C ASN A 97 -8.53 -6.30 -19.58
N TRP A 98 -7.30 -5.80 -19.46
CA TRP A 98 -6.91 -4.92 -18.35
C TRP A 98 -7.83 -3.69 -18.21
N LEU A 99 -8.00 -2.91 -19.29
CA LEU A 99 -8.76 -1.67 -19.25
C LEU A 99 -10.25 -1.92 -19.02
N GLU A 100 -10.81 -2.93 -19.68
CA GLU A 100 -12.22 -3.28 -19.53
C GLU A 100 -12.54 -3.66 -18.08
N ASN A 101 -11.67 -4.44 -17.43
CA ASN A 101 -11.84 -4.85 -16.04
C ASN A 101 -11.69 -3.66 -15.07
N LEU A 102 -10.76 -2.74 -15.31
CA LEU A 102 -10.64 -1.50 -14.53
C LEU A 102 -11.90 -0.64 -14.67
N GLN A 103 -12.42 -0.44 -15.90
CA GLN A 103 -13.66 0.30 -16.11
C GLN A 103 -14.86 -0.38 -15.44
N ASN A 104 -14.98 -1.70 -15.57
CA ASN A 104 -16.03 -2.47 -14.88
C ASN A 104 -15.98 -2.28 -13.37
N ALA A 105 -14.78 -2.27 -12.77
CA ALA A 105 -14.63 -2.02 -11.34
C ALA A 105 -15.02 -0.59 -10.96
N LEU A 106 -14.54 0.41 -11.70
CA LEU A 106 -14.82 1.84 -11.46
C LEU A 106 -16.33 2.16 -11.55
N GLU A 107 -17.04 1.51 -12.46
CA GLU A 107 -18.47 1.69 -12.71
C GLU A 107 -19.36 0.77 -11.85
N SER A 108 -18.79 -0.20 -11.12
CA SER A 108 -19.56 -1.16 -10.32
C SER A 108 -20.25 -0.54 -9.10
N ASP A 109 -19.76 0.60 -8.62
CA ASP A 109 -20.33 1.38 -7.54
C ASP A 109 -20.02 2.87 -7.78
N GLU A 110 -21.05 3.72 -7.68
CA GLU A 110 -20.92 5.17 -7.85
C GLU A 110 -19.90 5.78 -6.88
N LYS A 111 -19.72 5.18 -5.71
CA LYS A 111 -18.76 5.59 -4.68
C LYS A 111 -17.33 5.21 -5.00
N ILE A 112 -17.02 4.40 -6.01
CA ILE A 112 -15.63 4.14 -6.40
C ILE A 112 -15.11 5.32 -7.20
N GLY A 113 -14.09 5.99 -6.68
CA GLY A 113 -13.50 7.20 -7.29
C GLY A 113 -12.24 6.92 -8.11
N ALA A 114 -11.49 5.88 -7.75
CA ALA A 114 -10.37 5.41 -8.54
C ALA A 114 -10.12 3.92 -8.35
N VAL A 115 -9.51 3.31 -9.37
CA VAL A 115 -9.12 1.90 -9.37
C VAL A 115 -7.67 1.72 -9.80
N GLY A 116 -6.99 0.74 -9.20
CA GLY A 116 -5.62 0.37 -9.52
C GLY A 116 -5.49 -1.12 -9.87
N ALA A 117 -4.35 -1.48 -10.45
CA ALA A 117 -4.04 -2.84 -10.88
C ALA A 117 -3.02 -3.54 -9.96
N MET A 118 -2.99 -4.87 -10.03
CA MET A 118 -1.89 -5.70 -9.53
C MET A 118 -0.67 -5.59 -10.44
N SER A 119 0.51 -5.75 -9.86
CA SER A 119 1.79 -5.75 -10.56
C SER A 119 2.65 -6.96 -10.20
N ASN A 120 3.80 -7.08 -10.84
CA ASN A 120 4.87 -8.03 -10.48
C ASN A 120 5.66 -7.62 -9.23
N HIS A 121 5.33 -6.49 -8.60
CA HIS A 121 5.90 -6.00 -7.35
C HIS A 121 4.85 -5.97 -6.26
N ASN A 122 5.26 -6.26 -5.03
CA ASN A 122 4.33 -6.41 -3.90
C ASN A 122 4.29 -5.21 -2.94
N ASP A 123 4.73 -4.04 -3.39
CA ASP A 123 4.55 -2.78 -2.66
C ASP A 123 3.04 -2.55 -2.42
N ASN A 124 2.66 -2.04 -1.23
CA ASN A 124 1.25 -1.85 -0.83
C ASN A 124 0.37 -3.13 -0.92
N ARG A 125 0.98 -4.33 -0.96
CA ARG A 125 0.30 -5.60 -1.24
C ARG A 125 -0.45 -5.59 -2.58
N GLN A 126 0.13 -4.93 -3.60
CA GLN A 126 -0.35 -4.91 -4.98
C GLN A 126 0.41 -5.91 -5.88
N GLY A 127 0.98 -6.98 -5.31
CA GLY A 127 1.72 -7.99 -6.04
C GLY A 127 0.85 -9.19 -6.42
N ALA A 128 0.85 -9.57 -7.71
CA ALA A 128 0.15 -10.74 -8.16
C ALA A 128 0.71 -12.04 -7.55
N PRO A 129 -0.13 -13.06 -7.31
CA PRO A 129 0.27 -14.30 -6.65
C PRO A 129 0.97 -15.30 -7.60
N PHE A 130 1.59 -14.82 -8.68
CA PHE A 130 2.26 -15.66 -9.68
C PHE A 130 3.52 -14.98 -10.21
N THR A 131 4.44 -15.80 -10.73
CA THR A 131 5.66 -15.37 -11.42
C THR A 131 5.64 -15.90 -12.86
N TYR A 132 6.50 -15.32 -13.71
CA TYR A 132 6.64 -15.71 -15.12
C TYR A 132 8.08 -15.47 -15.56
N THR A 133 8.45 -16.13 -16.65
CA THR A 133 9.79 -16.07 -17.25
C THR A 133 9.79 -15.46 -18.65
N SER A 134 8.62 -15.28 -19.26
CA SER A 134 8.46 -14.66 -20.58
C SER A 134 7.17 -13.84 -20.68
N VAL A 135 7.10 -12.94 -21.67
CA VAL A 135 5.89 -12.15 -21.96
C VAL A 135 4.71 -13.04 -22.39
N GLU A 136 4.97 -14.14 -23.10
CA GLU A 136 3.92 -15.08 -23.51
C GLU A 136 3.31 -15.81 -22.30
N GLU A 137 4.16 -16.32 -21.40
CA GLU A 137 3.72 -16.95 -20.15
C GLU A 137 2.94 -15.96 -19.29
N MET A 138 3.45 -14.74 -19.16
CA MET A 138 2.78 -13.65 -18.46
C MET A 138 1.37 -13.38 -18.99
N GLN A 139 1.19 -13.27 -20.32
CA GLN A 139 -0.13 -13.03 -20.92
C GLN A 139 -1.08 -14.22 -20.72
N LYS A 140 -0.57 -15.46 -20.74
CA LYS A 140 -1.36 -16.66 -20.44
C LYS A 140 -1.88 -16.66 -19.00
N LEU A 141 -1.01 -16.38 -18.02
CA LEU A 141 -1.39 -16.28 -16.61
C LEU A 141 -2.34 -15.10 -16.38
N ALA A 142 -2.05 -13.94 -16.98
CA ALA A 142 -2.92 -12.78 -16.91
C ALA A 142 -4.30 -13.06 -17.50
N LYS A 143 -4.42 -13.81 -18.60
CA LYS A 143 -5.73 -14.21 -19.16
C LYS A 143 -6.54 -15.11 -18.22
N GLN A 144 -5.87 -15.94 -17.42
CA GLN A 144 -6.51 -16.78 -16.40
C GLN A 144 -6.94 -15.96 -15.18
N ASN A 145 -6.19 -14.90 -14.85
CA ASN A 145 -6.46 -13.99 -13.74
C ASN A 145 -7.52 -12.92 -14.09
N ASN A 146 -7.43 -12.36 -15.29
CA ASN A 146 -8.24 -11.23 -15.76
C ASN A 146 -9.61 -11.68 -16.28
N ILE A 147 -10.28 -12.49 -15.46
CA ILE A 147 -11.67 -12.88 -15.65
C ILE A 147 -12.60 -11.71 -15.34
N LYS A 148 -13.88 -11.86 -15.69
CA LYS A 148 -14.91 -10.84 -15.43
C LYS A 148 -14.92 -10.44 -13.95
N THR A 149 -14.86 -9.13 -13.72
CA THR A 149 -14.87 -8.53 -12.38
C THR A 149 -16.06 -9.01 -11.55
N ASN A 150 -15.78 -9.43 -10.33
CA ASN A 150 -16.75 -9.73 -9.29
C ASN A 150 -16.31 -9.07 -7.98
N GLU A 151 -17.21 -8.95 -7.00
CA GLU A 151 -16.95 -8.24 -5.75
C GLU A 151 -15.74 -8.78 -4.96
N LYS A 152 -15.44 -10.08 -5.07
CA LYS A 152 -14.31 -10.70 -4.35
C LYS A 152 -12.95 -10.28 -4.89
N GLU A 153 -12.89 -9.73 -6.09
CA GLU A 153 -11.66 -9.26 -6.72
C GLU A 153 -11.35 -7.78 -6.37
N LEU A 154 -12.24 -7.13 -5.64
CA LEU A 154 -12.16 -5.70 -5.35
C LEU A 154 -11.75 -5.48 -3.89
N GLU A 155 -10.55 -4.95 -3.69
CA GLU A 155 -10.03 -4.61 -2.36
C GLU A 155 -10.06 -3.08 -2.17
N ASP A 156 -10.81 -2.59 -1.17
CA ASP A 156 -10.70 -1.19 -0.76
C ASP A 156 -9.29 -0.90 -0.21
N LYS A 157 -8.70 0.23 -0.62
CA LYS A 157 -7.37 0.68 -0.17
C LYS A 157 -7.42 2.10 0.38
N VAL A 158 -6.44 2.44 1.22
CA VAL A 158 -6.21 3.83 1.64
C VAL A 158 -5.45 4.63 0.58
N PHE A 159 -4.64 3.94 -0.23
CA PHE A 159 -3.98 4.51 -1.39
C PHE A 159 -3.73 3.44 -2.45
N LEU A 160 -3.58 3.88 -3.70
CA LEU A 160 -3.20 3.05 -4.85
C LEU A 160 -1.86 3.55 -5.38
N ILE A 161 -0.96 2.63 -5.74
CA ILE A 161 0.34 2.99 -6.32
C ILE A 161 0.13 3.59 -7.71
N GLY A 162 0.73 4.75 -7.97
CA GLY A 162 0.52 5.55 -9.19
C GLY A 162 1.05 4.98 -10.51
N PHE A 163 1.44 3.70 -10.59
CA PHE A 163 1.94 3.11 -11.85
C PHE A 163 0.82 2.84 -12.87
N CYS A 164 -0.39 2.56 -12.38
CA CYS A 164 -1.60 2.41 -13.16
C CYS A 164 -2.79 2.82 -12.27
N LEU A 165 -3.41 3.96 -12.60
CA LEU A 165 -4.50 4.53 -11.81
C LEU A 165 -5.57 5.09 -12.72
N LEU A 166 -6.73 4.44 -12.77
CA LEU A 166 -7.91 4.92 -13.48
C LEU A 166 -8.80 5.69 -12.49
N ILE A 167 -9.10 6.95 -12.81
CA ILE A 167 -9.79 7.91 -11.95
C ILE A 167 -11.08 8.32 -12.62
N LYS A 168 -12.17 8.24 -11.87
CA LYS A 168 -13.50 8.69 -12.30
C LYS A 168 -13.43 10.18 -12.64
N ASN A 169 -14.04 10.55 -13.75
CA ASN A 169 -13.88 11.87 -14.35
C ASN A 169 -14.44 12.97 -13.43
N GLU A 170 -15.62 12.73 -12.85
CA GLU A 170 -16.24 13.62 -11.87
C GLU A 170 -15.36 13.82 -10.63
N VAL A 171 -14.59 12.79 -10.26
CA VAL A 171 -13.65 12.85 -9.14
C VAL A 171 -12.42 13.69 -9.51
N MET A 172 -11.86 13.49 -10.71
CA MET A 172 -10.74 14.30 -11.21
C MET A 172 -11.10 15.80 -11.27
N HIS A 173 -12.30 16.14 -11.76
CA HIS A 173 -12.78 17.52 -11.81
C HIS A 173 -12.92 18.17 -10.42
N GLN A 174 -13.28 17.39 -9.40
CA GLN A 174 -13.44 17.92 -8.04
C GLN A 174 -12.12 18.03 -7.26
N ILE A 175 -11.23 17.03 -7.38
CA ILE A 175 -9.96 17.04 -6.62
C ILE A 175 -8.87 17.90 -7.29
N GLY A 176 -9.04 18.24 -8.57
CA GLY A 176 -7.99 18.82 -9.41
C GLY A 176 -6.93 17.79 -9.82
N THR A 177 -5.78 18.24 -10.30
CA THR A 177 -4.73 17.37 -10.82
C THR A 177 -3.76 16.88 -9.71
N LEU A 178 -2.58 16.37 -10.06
CA LEU A 178 -1.56 15.98 -9.09
C LEU A 178 -0.92 17.22 -8.46
N ASP A 179 -0.56 17.16 -7.17
CA ASP A 179 0.10 18.26 -6.47
C ASP A 179 1.57 18.34 -6.88
N GLU A 180 1.92 19.41 -7.60
CA GLU A 180 3.27 19.65 -8.13
C GLU A 180 4.33 19.89 -7.04
N GLY A 181 3.92 20.15 -5.80
CA GLY A 181 4.81 20.27 -4.65
C GLY A 181 5.64 19.00 -4.38
N TYR A 182 5.17 17.83 -4.85
CA TYR A 182 5.88 16.56 -4.77
C TYR A 182 6.94 16.37 -5.87
N SER A 183 7.25 17.38 -6.68
CA SER A 183 8.27 17.29 -7.71
C SER A 183 9.68 16.94 -7.14
N PRO A 184 10.45 16.06 -7.81
CA PRO A 184 10.21 15.51 -9.16
C PRO A 184 9.34 14.23 -9.23
N GLY A 185 8.78 13.76 -8.12
CA GLY A 185 7.95 12.55 -8.00
C GLY A 185 8.08 11.89 -6.62
N TYR A 186 7.35 10.81 -6.39
CA TYR A 186 7.10 10.14 -5.10
C TYR A 186 6.19 10.90 -4.11
N ILE A 187 5.21 10.18 -3.55
CA ILE A 187 4.20 10.63 -2.54
C ILE A 187 3.01 11.40 -3.15
N GLU A 188 3.07 11.80 -4.42
CA GLU A 188 1.92 12.39 -5.13
C GLU A 188 0.70 11.47 -5.19
N ASP A 189 0.91 10.16 -5.28
CA ASP A 189 -0.14 9.13 -5.31
C ASP A 189 -0.81 8.94 -3.95
N ASN A 190 -0.03 9.00 -2.86
CA ASN A 190 -0.55 9.08 -1.50
C ASN A 190 -1.44 10.32 -1.31
N ASP A 191 -0.98 11.49 -1.76
CA ASP A 191 -1.73 12.74 -1.65
C ASP A 191 -3.03 12.72 -2.44
N LEU A 192 -2.95 12.28 -3.71
CA LEU A 192 -4.10 12.13 -4.60
C LEU A 192 -5.14 11.19 -4.00
N SER A 193 -4.69 10.05 -3.48
CA SER A 193 -5.53 9.06 -2.79
C SER A 193 -6.29 9.68 -1.61
N LEU A 194 -5.60 10.41 -0.73
CA LEU A 194 -6.25 11.06 0.41
C LEU A 194 -7.22 12.17 -0.01
N ARG A 195 -6.95 12.89 -1.11
CA ARG A 195 -7.89 13.88 -1.65
C ARG A 195 -9.17 13.21 -2.18
N ILE A 196 -9.04 12.08 -2.86
CA ILE A 196 -10.20 11.28 -3.32
C ILE A 196 -11.02 10.78 -2.13
N LEU A 197 -10.38 10.20 -1.11
CA LEU A 197 -11.07 9.73 0.10
C LEU A 197 -11.81 10.86 0.82
N LYS A 198 -11.23 12.06 0.88
CA LYS A 198 -11.86 13.23 1.52
C LYS A 198 -13.14 13.69 0.82
N LEU A 199 -13.33 13.37 -0.46
CA LEU A 199 -14.59 13.59 -1.17
C LEU A 199 -15.65 12.50 -0.88
N GLY A 200 -15.31 11.49 -0.06
CA GLY A 200 -16.21 10.38 0.29
C GLY A 200 -16.19 9.22 -0.71
N TYR A 201 -15.25 9.22 -1.66
CA TYR A 201 -15.07 8.12 -2.62
C TYR A 201 -14.14 7.03 -2.07
N ARG A 202 -14.32 5.81 -2.57
CA ARG A 202 -13.49 4.62 -2.34
C ARG A 202 -12.36 4.55 -3.36
N LEU A 203 -11.25 3.94 -2.95
CA LEU A 203 -10.15 3.55 -3.83
C LEU A 203 -10.10 2.03 -3.85
N VAL A 204 -10.10 1.43 -5.04
CA VAL A 204 -10.23 -0.03 -5.19
C VAL A 204 -9.06 -0.61 -5.97
N LEU A 205 -8.41 -1.62 -5.41
CA LEU A 205 -7.45 -2.46 -6.10
C LEU A 205 -8.19 -3.62 -6.77
N CYS A 206 -7.95 -3.82 -8.07
CA CYS A 206 -8.53 -4.92 -8.84
C CYS A 206 -7.56 -6.09 -8.89
N HIS A 207 -7.86 -7.17 -8.17
CA HIS A 207 -7.05 -8.41 -8.16
C HIS A 207 -7.11 -9.14 -9.51
N ASN A 208 -8.20 -8.97 -10.27
CA ASN A 208 -8.38 -9.48 -11.63
C ASN A 208 -7.84 -8.56 -12.74
N VAL A 209 -6.86 -7.70 -12.42
CA VAL A 209 -6.13 -6.90 -13.40
C VAL A 209 -4.65 -6.96 -13.08
N PHE A 210 -3.89 -7.66 -13.94
CA PHE A 210 -2.44 -7.71 -13.84
C PHE A 210 -1.75 -6.84 -14.90
N ILE A 211 -0.74 -6.07 -14.51
CA ILE A 211 0.11 -5.29 -15.42
C ILE A 211 1.57 -5.45 -15.00
N HIS A 212 2.45 -5.74 -15.95
CA HIS A 212 3.89 -5.75 -15.69
C HIS A 212 4.40 -4.33 -15.47
N HIS A 213 5.32 -4.14 -14.54
CA HIS A 213 6.03 -2.88 -14.30
C HIS A 213 7.53 -3.13 -14.13
N GLU A 214 8.36 -2.57 -15.01
CA GLU A 214 9.82 -2.80 -15.03
C GLU A 214 10.55 -2.04 -13.90
N LEU A 215 9.93 -1.00 -13.31
CA LEU A 215 10.54 -0.08 -12.33
C LEU A 215 11.79 0.64 -12.86
N GLY A 216 11.76 1.01 -14.14
CA GLY A 216 12.85 1.61 -14.92
C GLY A 216 13.21 3.06 -14.56
N THR A 217 12.88 3.55 -13.35
CA THR A 217 13.22 4.92 -12.95
C THR A 217 14.72 5.07 -12.65
N SER A 218 15.34 6.09 -13.27
CA SER A 218 16.74 6.47 -13.03
C SER A 218 17.03 6.84 -11.57
N PHE A 219 16.01 7.22 -10.79
CA PHE A 219 16.16 7.60 -9.38
C PHE A 219 16.58 6.44 -8.48
N ARG A 220 16.10 5.21 -8.74
CA ARG A 220 16.47 4.03 -7.92
C ARG A 220 17.90 3.53 -8.19
N LYS A 221 18.59 4.07 -9.20
CA LYS A 221 20.01 3.81 -9.46
C LYS A 221 20.94 4.63 -8.55
N ASP A 222 20.45 5.74 -7.98
CA ASP A 222 21.14 6.58 -7.00
C ASP A 222 20.31 6.70 -5.72
N TRP A 223 20.57 5.78 -4.79
CA TRP A 223 19.88 5.71 -3.50
C TRP A 223 19.98 7.01 -2.69
N THR A 224 21.10 7.73 -2.76
CA THR A 224 21.27 8.99 -2.02
C THR A 224 20.32 10.05 -2.55
N LYS A 225 20.25 10.22 -3.87
CA LYS A 225 19.32 11.15 -4.51
C LYS A 225 17.87 10.76 -4.24
N PHE A 226 17.56 9.46 -4.34
CA PHE A 226 16.23 8.92 -4.04
C PHE A 226 15.79 9.24 -2.61
N TYR A 227 16.59 8.92 -1.59
CA TYR A 227 16.24 9.21 -0.19
C TYR A 227 16.14 10.70 0.08
N ARG A 228 16.96 11.54 -0.57
CA ARG A 228 16.85 13.00 -0.46
C ARG A 228 15.49 13.51 -0.97
N ILE A 229 15.04 13.02 -2.13
CA ILE A 229 13.73 13.37 -2.69
C ILE A 229 12.61 12.87 -1.78
N LEU A 230 12.63 11.60 -1.38
CA LEU A 230 11.62 11.04 -0.47
C LEU A 230 11.54 11.84 0.84
N ASN A 231 12.68 12.16 1.47
CA ASN A 231 12.68 12.89 2.72
C ASN A 231 12.15 14.33 2.58
N LYS A 232 12.45 15.01 1.46
CA LYS A 232 11.85 16.31 1.14
C LYS A 232 10.33 16.18 1.02
N ASN A 233 9.86 15.21 0.24
CA ASN A 233 8.44 15.02 -0.03
C ASN A 233 7.66 14.54 1.20
N ARG A 234 8.27 13.72 2.07
CA ARG A 234 7.70 13.35 3.38
C ARG A 234 7.51 14.55 4.29
N LYS A 235 8.46 15.50 4.30
CA LYS A 235 8.32 16.75 5.05
C LYS A 235 7.19 17.61 4.49
N TYR A 236 7.10 17.74 3.17
CA TYR A 236 6.00 18.45 2.52
C TYR A 236 4.64 17.80 2.81
N PHE A 237 4.55 16.47 2.70
CA PHE A 237 3.37 15.69 3.11
C PHE A 237 2.98 15.97 4.55
N TYR A 238 3.94 15.91 5.49
CA TYR A 238 3.68 16.21 6.90
C TYR A 238 3.17 17.65 7.11
N GLN A 239 3.73 18.63 6.39
CA GLN A 239 3.26 20.01 6.45
C GLN A 239 1.81 20.15 5.99
N LYS A 240 1.42 19.42 4.92
CA LYS A 240 0.07 19.44 4.36
C LYS A 240 -0.94 18.66 5.18
N TRP A 241 -0.62 17.42 5.55
CA TRP A 241 -1.54 16.46 6.17
C TRP A 241 -1.44 16.36 7.69
N LYS A 242 -0.38 16.92 8.28
CA LYS A 242 -0.14 16.96 9.73
C LYS A 242 0.00 15.57 10.39
N PHE A 243 0.38 14.57 9.61
CA PHE A 243 0.86 13.26 10.09
C PHE A 243 1.93 12.72 9.13
N SER A 244 2.67 11.70 9.57
CA SER A 244 3.77 11.11 8.80
C SER A 244 3.26 10.27 7.62
N ALA A 245 3.89 10.37 6.45
CA ALA A 245 3.60 9.49 5.31
C ALA A 245 3.88 8.01 5.61
N PHE A 246 4.67 7.69 6.64
CA PHE A 246 4.82 6.30 7.10
C PHE A 246 3.49 5.67 7.58
N ALA A 247 2.44 6.47 7.82
CA ALA A 247 1.12 5.94 8.16
C ALA A 247 0.52 5.02 7.09
N PHE A 248 0.95 5.12 5.82
CA PHE A 248 0.57 4.19 4.77
C PHE A 248 1.24 2.80 4.92
N ASP A 249 2.39 2.75 5.59
CA ASP A 249 3.15 1.53 5.85
C ASP A 249 2.84 0.92 7.23
N GLU A 250 2.11 1.62 8.10
CA GLU A 250 1.79 1.24 9.48
C GLU A 250 0.78 0.06 9.60
N GLY A 251 0.50 -0.66 8.52
CA GLY A 251 -0.33 -1.85 8.57
C GLY A 251 0.26 -2.92 9.50
N LYS A 252 -0.58 -3.50 10.36
CA LYS A 252 -0.27 -4.63 11.28
C LYS A 252 -0.11 -5.96 10.51
N ASN A 253 0.68 -5.95 9.45
CA ASN A 253 0.84 -7.04 8.49
C ASN A 253 1.32 -8.33 9.16
N TYR A 254 2.16 -8.19 10.19
CA TYR A 254 2.71 -9.33 10.90
C TYR A 254 1.64 -10.07 11.71
N SER A 255 0.59 -9.40 12.17
CA SER A 255 -0.48 -10.06 12.92
C SER A 255 -1.49 -10.82 12.05
N MET A 256 -1.54 -10.53 10.74
CA MET A 256 -2.66 -10.93 9.88
C MET A 256 -2.89 -12.44 9.78
N PRO A 257 -1.88 -13.31 9.65
CA PRO A 257 -2.06 -14.77 9.68
C PRO A 257 -2.74 -15.35 10.93
N LEU A 258 -2.73 -14.65 12.07
CA LEU A 258 -3.39 -15.12 13.30
C LEU A 258 -4.88 -14.77 13.36
N ILE A 259 -5.35 -13.95 12.43
CA ILE A 259 -6.70 -13.42 12.43
C ILE A 259 -7.60 -14.41 11.70
N THR A 260 -8.46 -15.11 12.44
CA THR A 260 -9.45 -16.02 11.86
C THR A 260 -10.81 -15.80 12.49
N ASP A 261 -11.86 -15.90 11.67
CA ASP A 261 -13.27 -16.04 12.10
C ASP A 261 -13.81 -14.94 13.03
N ALA A 262 -13.31 -13.70 12.92
CA ALA A 262 -13.79 -12.57 13.71
C ALA A 262 -14.85 -11.75 12.97
N LYS A 263 -15.98 -11.46 13.62
CA LYS A 263 -17.04 -10.60 13.07
C LYS A 263 -16.97 -9.17 13.58
N LYS A 264 -16.55 -8.96 14.83
CA LYS A 264 -16.33 -7.64 15.42
C LYS A 264 -14.89 -7.50 15.88
N VAL A 265 -14.15 -6.60 15.25
CA VAL A 265 -12.75 -6.33 15.52
C VAL A 265 -12.59 -4.91 16.06
N LEU A 266 -11.86 -4.76 17.17
CA LEU A 266 -11.37 -3.46 17.64
C LEU A 266 -9.91 -3.31 17.26
N GLU A 267 -9.58 -2.29 16.51
CA GLU A 267 -8.20 -1.97 16.14
C GLU A 267 -7.68 -0.81 17.00
N ILE A 268 -6.67 -1.07 17.82
CA ILE A 268 -5.97 -0.03 18.57
C ILE A 268 -4.85 0.57 17.72
N SER A 269 -4.70 1.89 17.79
CA SER A 269 -3.80 2.66 16.93
C SER A 269 -4.11 2.34 15.46
N SER A 270 -5.36 2.59 15.06
CA SER A 270 -5.86 2.26 13.72
C SER A 270 -5.24 3.14 12.62
N GLY A 271 -4.51 4.19 12.99
CA GLY A 271 -3.81 5.06 12.06
C GLY A 271 -4.78 5.69 11.07
N ILE A 272 -4.52 5.49 9.79
CA ILE A 272 -5.38 5.96 8.69
C ILE A 272 -6.28 4.85 8.12
N GLY A 273 -6.39 3.69 8.79
CA GLY A 273 -7.31 2.61 8.42
C GLY A 273 -6.73 1.54 7.49
N VAL A 274 -5.41 1.46 7.31
CA VAL A 274 -4.75 0.47 6.41
C VAL A 274 -5.12 -0.97 6.79
N THR A 275 -4.93 -1.34 8.05
CA THR A 275 -5.27 -2.70 8.53
C THR A 275 -6.77 -2.95 8.52
N ALA A 276 -7.59 -1.96 8.86
CA ALA A 276 -9.04 -2.10 8.82
C ALA A 276 -9.57 -2.48 7.43
N LEU A 277 -9.07 -1.83 6.37
CA LEU A 277 -9.45 -2.17 5.00
C LEU A 277 -8.93 -3.54 4.58
N MET A 278 -7.69 -3.89 4.98
CA MET A 278 -7.15 -5.22 4.76
C MET A 278 -8.03 -6.31 5.41
N LEU A 279 -8.53 -6.08 6.62
CA LEU A 279 -9.44 -7.02 7.29
C LEU A 279 -10.76 -7.17 6.55
N ARG A 280 -11.35 -6.08 6.06
CA ARG A 280 -12.60 -6.12 5.29
C ARG A 280 -12.48 -6.94 4.01
N TYR A 281 -11.30 -6.93 3.40
CA TYR A 281 -11.04 -7.77 2.23
C TYR A 281 -10.84 -9.24 2.59
N GLN A 282 -10.12 -9.52 3.68
CA GLN A 282 -9.80 -10.91 4.08
C GLN A 282 -10.94 -11.65 4.79
N LEU A 283 -11.77 -10.92 5.55
CA LEU A 283 -12.83 -11.48 6.37
C LEU A 283 -14.18 -11.05 5.86
N LYS A 284 -15.04 -12.03 5.58
CA LYS A 284 -16.41 -11.78 5.16
C LYS A 284 -17.23 -11.16 6.31
N ASP A 285 -17.98 -10.10 6.02
CA ASP A 285 -18.92 -9.45 6.94
C ASP A 285 -18.29 -8.94 8.25
N VAL A 286 -16.99 -8.58 8.24
CA VAL A 286 -16.31 -8.04 9.41
C VAL A 286 -16.67 -6.57 9.67
N ASN A 287 -17.01 -6.26 10.92
CA ASN A 287 -17.14 -4.91 11.43
C ASN A 287 -15.88 -4.52 12.23
N VAL A 288 -15.13 -3.56 11.69
CA VAL A 288 -13.92 -3.04 12.33
C VAL A 288 -14.23 -1.68 12.93
N VAL A 289 -13.87 -1.50 14.21
CA VAL A 289 -13.91 -0.21 14.91
C VAL A 289 -12.49 0.19 15.26
N GLY A 290 -12.11 1.43 14.95
CA GLY A 290 -10.78 1.96 15.21
C GLY A 290 -10.71 2.76 16.52
N VAL A 291 -9.54 2.76 17.16
CA VAL A 291 -9.16 3.72 18.19
C VAL A 291 -7.88 4.42 17.75
N GLU A 292 -7.96 5.72 17.46
CA GLU A 292 -6.81 6.52 17.02
C GLU A 292 -6.76 7.86 17.78
N LYS A 293 -5.66 8.08 18.49
CA LYS A 293 -5.47 9.29 19.31
C LYS A 293 -5.13 10.50 18.45
N ASP A 294 -4.35 10.31 17.39
CA ASP A 294 -3.92 11.38 16.48
C ASP A 294 -5.13 11.88 15.70
N ALA A 295 -5.50 13.14 15.91
CA ALA A 295 -6.69 13.71 15.30
C ALA A 295 -6.61 13.79 13.77
N ASN A 296 -5.42 13.92 13.18
CA ASN A 296 -5.26 14.01 11.73
C ASN A 296 -5.33 12.64 11.08
N LYS A 297 -4.70 11.62 11.67
CA LYS A 297 -4.86 10.22 11.22
C LYS A 297 -6.29 9.74 11.38
N ARG A 298 -6.91 10.01 12.55
CA ARG A 298 -8.29 9.64 12.86
C ARG A 298 -9.28 10.20 11.85
N LYS A 299 -9.14 11.47 11.44
CA LYS A 299 -10.01 12.08 10.41
C LYS A 299 -10.00 11.32 9.09
N ILE A 300 -8.88 10.71 8.71
CA ILE A 300 -8.81 9.86 7.52
C ILE A 300 -9.46 8.50 7.79
N CYS A 301 -9.16 7.89 8.94
CA CYS A 301 -9.73 6.61 9.33
C CYS A 301 -11.28 6.65 9.43
N GLU A 302 -11.84 7.76 9.93
CA GLU A 302 -13.29 8.00 10.05
C GLU A 302 -14.02 8.03 8.70
N LEU A 303 -13.32 8.28 7.60
CA LEU A 303 -13.89 8.20 6.24
C LEU A 303 -14.13 6.74 5.81
N LEU A 304 -13.44 5.79 6.46
CA LEU A 304 -13.39 4.38 6.06
C LEU A 304 -14.17 3.50 7.04
N ILE A 305 -13.97 3.72 8.35
CA ILE A 305 -14.54 2.92 9.44
C ILE A 305 -14.97 3.79 10.62
N PRO A 306 -15.92 3.34 11.47
CA PRO A 306 -16.17 3.98 12.76
C PRO A 306 -14.88 4.03 13.59
N THR A 307 -14.46 5.21 14.00
CA THR A 307 -13.22 5.41 14.76
C THR A 307 -13.45 6.37 15.92
N VAL A 308 -12.93 6.04 17.10
CA VAL A 308 -13.00 6.91 18.28
C VAL A 308 -11.63 7.37 18.73
N SER A 309 -11.58 8.43 19.52
CA SER A 309 -10.32 9.01 20.01
C SER A 309 -9.69 8.24 21.17
N LYS A 310 -10.51 7.59 21.99
CA LYS A 310 -10.08 6.91 23.22
C LYS A 310 -10.79 5.57 23.37
N LEU A 311 -10.08 4.62 23.95
CA LEU A 311 -10.61 3.29 24.28
C LEU A 311 -11.83 3.33 25.24
N ASP A 312 -11.95 4.39 26.05
CA ASP A 312 -13.07 4.53 26.99
C ASP A 312 -14.40 4.78 26.29
N ASP A 313 -14.37 5.36 25.09
CA ASP A 313 -15.55 5.66 24.27
C ASP A 313 -16.12 4.41 23.57
N VAL A 314 -15.41 3.28 23.66
CA VAL A 314 -15.79 1.99 23.08
C VAL A 314 -16.64 1.18 24.05
N LYS A 315 -17.73 0.58 23.58
CA LYS A 315 -18.61 -0.27 24.40
C LYS A 315 -17.86 -1.46 25.01
N GLU A 316 -18.18 -1.81 26.26
CA GLU A 316 -17.64 -3.00 26.92
C GLU A 316 -18.23 -4.30 26.35
N MET A 317 -17.42 -5.37 26.40
CA MET A 317 -17.76 -6.75 26.01
C MET A 317 -18.44 -6.89 24.63
N ASP A 318 -17.99 -6.14 23.62
CA ASP A 318 -18.63 -6.15 22.28
C ASP A 318 -17.78 -6.84 21.20
N PHE A 319 -16.49 -7.08 21.44
CA PHE A 319 -15.56 -7.52 20.40
C PHE A 319 -15.17 -8.99 20.50
N ASP A 320 -15.03 -9.64 19.34
CA ASP A 320 -14.52 -11.01 19.20
C ASP A 320 -12.99 -11.01 19.16
N LEU A 321 -12.41 -9.93 18.63
CA LEU A 321 -10.98 -9.75 18.46
C LEU A 321 -10.57 -8.31 18.75
N ILE A 322 -9.43 -8.13 19.41
CA ILE A 322 -8.78 -6.82 19.57
C ILE A 322 -7.35 -6.90 19.02
N LEU A 323 -7.05 -6.05 18.04
CA LEU A 323 -5.71 -5.87 17.49
C LEU A 323 -5.00 -4.75 18.23
N ILE A 324 -3.89 -5.07 18.88
CA ILE A 324 -3.11 -4.09 19.67
C ILE A 324 -1.80 -3.68 19.01
N GLY A 325 -1.39 -4.32 17.91
CA GLY A 325 -0.10 -4.06 17.25
C GLY A 325 1.06 -4.08 18.25
N ASP A 326 1.95 -3.10 18.17
CA ASP A 326 3.10 -2.91 19.07
C ASP A 326 2.77 -2.14 20.37
N ALA A 327 1.49 -1.98 20.72
CA ALA A 327 1.09 -1.10 21.82
C ALA A 327 1.72 -1.49 23.17
N LEU A 328 2.01 -2.77 23.41
CA LEU A 328 2.64 -3.23 24.65
C LEU A 328 4.04 -2.61 24.88
N GLU A 329 4.78 -2.37 23.80
CA GLU A 329 6.12 -1.74 23.86
C GLU A 329 6.05 -0.27 24.25
N ASN A 330 4.89 0.36 24.06
CA ASN A 330 4.69 1.80 24.17
C ASN A 330 3.93 2.22 25.45
N VAL A 331 3.41 1.27 26.23
CA VAL A 331 2.61 1.56 27.45
C VAL A 331 3.43 1.49 28.74
N LYS A 332 3.17 2.43 29.65
CA LYS A 332 3.83 2.50 30.98
C LYS A 332 3.47 1.34 31.91
N ASN A 333 2.26 0.78 31.79
CA ASN A 333 1.83 -0.34 32.63
C ASN A 333 1.03 -1.35 31.80
N PRO A 334 1.70 -2.36 31.21
CA PRO A 334 1.11 -3.39 30.36
C PRO A 334 -0.01 -4.17 31.05
N LYS A 335 0.15 -4.53 32.33
CA LYS A 335 -0.89 -5.23 33.11
C LYS A 335 -2.17 -4.40 33.19
N ARG A 336 -2.05 -3.13 33.61
CA ARG A 336 -3.20 -2.21 33.66
C ARG A 336 -3.82 -1.99 32.28
N TYR A 337 -3.00 -1.92 31.23
CA TYR A 337 -3.45 -1.77 29.85
C TYR A 337 -4.25 -3.00 29.38
N LEU A 338 -3.74 -4.21 29.62
CA LEU A 338 -4.45 -5.46 29.31
C LEU A 338 -5.75 -5.58 30.09
N LYS A 339 -5.79 -5.23 31.39
CA LYS A 339 -7.05 -5.19 32.16
C LYS A 339 -8.07 -4.23 31.55
N LYS A 340 -7.63 -3.12 30.96
CA LYS A 340 -8.52 -2.14 30.32
C LYS A 340 -9.06 -2.68 29.01
N ILE A 341 -8.20 -3.29 28.18
CA ILE A 341 -8.60 -3.87 26.90
C ILE A 341 -9.49 -5.09 27.09
N SER A 342 -9.18 -5.96 28.06
CA SER A 342 -9.93 -7.19 28.30
C SER A 342 -11.40 -6.92 28.61
N LYS A 343 -11.75 -5.76 29.18
CA LYS A 343 -13.15 -5.33 29.38
C LYS A 343 -13.93 -5.11 28.08
N LYS A 344 -13.25 -4.81 26.97
CA LYS A 344 -13.89 -4.61 25.66
C LYS A 344 -14.10 -5.93 24.92
N LEU A 345 -13.41 -6.99 25.35
CA LEU A 345 -13.42 -8.30 24.71
C LEU A 345 -14.45 -9.25 25.35
N LYS A 346 -15.16 -10.04 24.54
CA LYS A 346 -16.04 -11.11 25.01
C LYS A 346 -15.23 -12.25 25.68
N SER A 347 -15.88 -13.06 26.51
CA SER A 347 -15.28 -14.36 26.93
C SER A 347 -15.08 -15.22 25.67
N GLY A 348 -13.92 -15.89 25.58
CA GLY A 348 -13.48 -16.60 24.38
C GLY A 348 -12.98 -15.70 23.24
N GLY A 349 -13.05 -14.37 23.38
CA GLY A 349 -12.47 -13.45 22.40
C GLY A 349 -10.95 -13.43 22.45
N LYS A 350 -10.31 -12.95 21.37
CA LYS A 350 -8.84 -12.94 21.23
C LYS A 350 -8.23 -11.54 21.31
N ILE A 351 -7.01 -11.46 21.81
CA ILE A 351 -6.11 -10.31 21.62
C ILE A 351 -4.98 -10.76 20.72
N ILE A 352 -4.71 -9.98 19.67
CA ILE A 352 -3.57 -10.20 18.79
C ILE A 352 -2.68 -8.96 18.80
N GLY A 353 -1.38 -9.16 18.96
CA GLY A 353 -0.38 -8.10 19.00
C GLY A 353 0.94 -8.51 18.39
N GLU A 354 1.86 -7.57 18.38
CA GLU A 354 3.18 -7.68 17.77
C GLU A 354 4.23 -7.15 18.75
N ILE A 355 5.42 -7.75 18.78
CA ILE A 355 6.59 -7.24 19.50
C ILE A 355 7.85 -7.47 18.69
N GLN A 356 8.78 -6.52 18.77
CA GLN A 356 10.11 -6.68 18.21
C GLN A 356 10.88 -7.74 19.00
N ASN A 357 11.52 -8.66 18.29
CA ASN A 357 12.44 -9.60 18.91
C ASN A 357 13.76 -8.89 19.25
N VAL A 358 13.94 -8.55 20.52
CA VAL A 358 15.21 -7.97 21.02
C VAL A 358 16.40 -8.90 20.80
N ALA A 359 16.18 -10.21 20.74
CA ALA A 359 17.24 -11.20 20.48
C ALA A 359 17.49 -11.44 18.98
N SER A 360 16.94 -10.62 18.08
CA SER A 360 17.18 -10.77 16.64
C SER A 360 18.61 -10.39 16.26
N ILE A 361 19.08 -10.92 15.12
CA ILE A 361 20.37 -10.56 14.52
C ILE A 361 20.49 -9.07 14.26
N THR A 362 19.38 -8.42 13.89
CA THR A 362 19.34 -6.98 13.67
C THR A 362 19.67 -6.22 14.95
N SER A 363 19.01 -6.58 16.05
CA SER A 363 19.26 -5.96 17.35
C SER A 363 20.70 -6.24 17.81
N LEU A 364 21.17 -7.49 17.67
CA LEU A 364 22.54 -7.87 17.99
C LEU A 364 23.58 -7.08 17.19
N ARG A 365 23.38 -6.93 15.89
CA ARG A 365 24.26 -6.10 15.05
C ARG A 365 24.35 -4.67 15.56
N HIS A 366 23.23 -4.08 15.98
CA HIS A 366 23.24 -2.74 16.59
C HIS A 366 24.02 -2.70 17.90
N PHE A 367 23.86 -3.71 18.76
CA PHE A 367 24.64 -3.83 20.00
C PHE A 367 26.14 -4.05 19.74
N LEU A 368 26.49 -4.92 18.79
CA LEU A 368 27.88 -5.25 18.44
C LEU A 368 28.61 -4.06 17.80
N ASN A 369 27.91 -3.27 16.98
CA ASN A 369 28.48 -2.11 16.31
C ASN A 369 28.41 -0.81 17.14
N ASP A 370 27.94 -0.87 18.39
CA ASP A 370 27.68 0.32 19.23
C ASP A 370 26.81 1.38 18.53
N THR A 371 25.85 0.91 17.74
CA THR A 371 24.87 1.75 17.04
C THR A 371 23.47 1.61 17.61
N TRP A 372 23.34 0.96 18.78
CA TRP A 372 22.09 0.86 19.49
C TRP A 372 21.67 2.24 20.01
N TYR A 373 20.43 2.64 19.73
CA TYR A 373 19.85 3.86 20.27
C TYR A 373 18.72 3.50 21.24
N ASP A 374 18.59 4.28 22.33
CA ASP A 374 17.48 4.13 23.26
C ASP A 374 16.16 4.49 22.55
N SER A 375 15.40 3.45 22.18
CA SER A 375 14.13 3.57 21.48
C SER A 375 13.00 4.07 22.38
N LYS A 376 13.23 4.22 23.71
CA LYS A 376 12.22 4.43 24.76
C LYS A 376 11.13 3.34 24.81
N LYS A 377 11.21 2.34 23.95
CA LYS A 377 10.29 1.20 23.89
C LYS A 377 10.69 0.17 24.94
N ARG A 378 9.70 -0.53 25.48
CA ARG A 378 9.92 -1.71 26.31
C ARG A 378 10.29 -2.89 25.43
N LEU A 379 11.33 -3.59 25.83
CA LEU A 379 11.79 -4.79 25.15
C LEU A 379 11.17 -6.00 25.86
N TYR A 380 10.66 -6.94 25.06
CA TYR A 380 10.04 -8.17 25.54
C TYR A 380 10.72 -9.37 24.92
N THR A 381 10.94 -10.40 25.72
CA THR A 381 11.04 -11.77 25.20
C THR A 381 9.63 -12.31 24.98
N ILE A 382 9.50 -13.36 24.16
CA ILE A 382 8.21 -14.03 23.98
C ILE A 382 7.70 -14.63 25.31
N SER A 383 8.60 -15.06 26.19
CA SER A 383 8.28 -15.57 27.52
C SER A 383 7.68 -14.48 28.42
N ASP A 384 8.17 -13.23 28.31
CA ASP A 384 7.60 -12.10 29.05
C ASP A 384 6.15 -11.86 28.65
N ILE A 385 5.85 -11.92 27.34
CA ILE A 385 4.50 -11.80 26.81
C ILE A 385 3.63 -12.95 27.32
N TRP A 386 4.11 -14.19 27.25
CA TRP A 386 3.36 -15.34 27.72
C TRP A 386 2.97 -15.23 29.20
N ASN A 387 3.94 -14.94 30.06
CA ASN A 387 3.73 -14.77 31.50
C ASN A 387 2.79 -13.60 31.81
N LEU A 388 2.93 -12.48 31.08
CA LEU A 388 2.06 -11.33 31.21
C LEU A 388 0.60 -11.70 30.95
N PHE A 389 0.31 -12.34 29.82
CA PHE A 389 -1.06 -12.71 29.43
C PHE A 389 -1.67 -13.76 30.36
N LEU A 390 -0.92 -14.79 30.76
CA LEU A 390 -1.40 -15.80 31.73
C LEU A 390 -1.78 -15.16 33.07
N SER A 391 -0.96 -14.21 33.55
CA SER A 391 -1.20 -13.52 34.82
C SER A 391 -2.44 -12.60 34.80
N GLU A 392 -2.90 -12.22 33.60
CA GLU A 392 -4.05 -11.35 33.38
C GLU A 392 -5.30 -12.12 32.89
N GLY A 393 -5.33 -13.44 33.07
CA GLY A 393 -6.51 -14.27 32.82
C GLY A 393 -6.73 -14.64 31.36
N PHE A 394 -5.68 -14.72 30.55
CA PHE A 394 -5.73 -15.25 29.19
C PHE A 394 -5.15 -16.68 29.11
N TYR A 395 -5.47 -17.40 28.03
CA TYR A 395 -5.04 -18.77 27.75
C TYR A 395 -4.92 -19.01 26.24
N ASP A 396 -4.62 -20.25 25.81
CA ASP A 396 -4.46 -20.66 24.40
C ASP A 396 -3.53 -19.72 23.60
N GLY A 397 -2.36 -19.45 24.17
CA GLY A 397 -1.34 -18.60 23.57
C GLY A 397 -0.81 -19.22 22.27
N LYS A 398 -0.77 -18.43 21.20
CA LYS A 398 -0.12 -18.78 19.93
C LYS A 398 0.83 -17.65 19.55
N TYR A 399 1.95 -17.99 18.94
CA TYR A 399 2.84 -16.99 18.38
C TYR A 399 3.52 -17.52 17.13
N PHE A 400 3.98 -16.60 16.30
CA PHE A 400 4.79 -16.92 15.14
C PHE A 400 5.80 -15.80 14.88
N GLY A 401 6.91 -16.16 14.25
CA GLY A 401 8.02 -15.25 13.98
C GLY A 401 8.06 -14.80 12.53
N TRP A 402 8.33 -13.52 12.32
CA TRP A 402 8.62 -12.95 11.02
C TRP A 402 10.10 -12.60 10.88
N CYS A 403 10.66 -13.02 9.74
CA CYS A 403 12.01 -12.66 9.32
C CYS A 403 11.91 -11.60 8.23
N LYS A 404 12.48 -10.41 8.46
CA LYS A 404 12.67 -9.43 7.39
C LYS A 404 13.80 -9.89 6.46
N GLN A 405 13.87 -9.29 5.26
CA GLN A 405 15.03 -9.46 4.39
C GLN A 405 16.30 -8.99 5.11
N ARG A 406 17.31 -9.85 5.13
CA ARG A 406 18.60 -9.61 5.79
C ARG A 406 19.53 -8.82 4.89
N THR A 407 20.32 -7.96 5.50
CA THR A 407 21.51 -7.36 4.87
C THR A 407 22.61 -8.41 4.70
N GLU A 408 23.56 -8.12 3.81
CA GLU A 408 24.74 -8.99 3.63
C GLU A 408 25.58 -9.09 4.92
N GLU A 409 25.70 -7.99 5.66
CA GLU A 409 26.32 -7.96 6.99
C GLU A 409 25.58 -8.88 7.99
N GLU A 410 24.25 -8.82 8.06
CA GLU A 410 23.46 -9.69 8.94
C GLU A 410 23.63 -11.17 8.57
N ASN A 411 23.76 -11.50 7.28
CA ASN A 411 24.03 -12.87 6.84
C ASN A 411 25.43 -13.34 7.29
N GLN A 412 26.46 -12.51 7.11
CA GLN A 412 27.83 -12.82 7.55
C GLN A 412 27.92 -13.05 9.06
N ILE A 413 27.22 -12.23 9.86
CA ILE A 413 27.19 -12.43 11.32
C ILE A 413 26.50 -13.78 11.65
N LEU A 414 25.38 -14.11 11.00
CA LEU A 414 24.70 -15.39 11.23
C LEU A 414 25.55 -16.60 10.86
N GLU A 415 26.37 -16.51 9.80
CA GLU A 415 27.32 -17.56 9.42
C GLU A 415 28.30 -17.90 10.55
N GLN A 416 28.74 -16.89 11.31
CA GLN A 416 29.61 -17.10 12.47
C GLN A 416 28.93 -17.86 13.61
N PHE A 417 27.59 -17.81 13.69
CA PHE A 417 26.79 -18.52 14.70
C PHE A 417 26.38 -19.95 14.27
N GLN A 418 26.72 -20.43 13.07
CA GLN A 418 26.28 -21.74 12.55
C GLN A 418 26.66 -22.94 13.44
N LYS A 419 27.72 -22.83 14.25
CA LYS A 419 28.14 -23.89 15.18
C LYS A 419 27.14 -24.11 16.33
N TYR A 420 26.28 -23.13 16.62
CA TYR A 420 25.24 -23.20 17.65
C TYR A 420 23.94 -22.60 17.08
N PRO A 421 23.04 -23.40 16.50
CA PRO A 421 21.85 -22.89 15.81
C PRO A 421 20.86 -22.27 16.81
N PHE A 422 20.95 -20.95 17.00
CA PHE A 422 19.98 -20.18 17.75
C PHE A 422 18.76 -19.90 16.87
N ARG A 423 17.72 -20.75 16.98
CA ARG A 423 16.50 -20.73 16.15
C ARG A 423 15.78 -19.38 16.06
N ASN A 424 16.01 -18.48 17.03
CA ASN A 424 15.29 -17.22 17.14
C ASN A 424 16.06 -15.99 16.63
N LEU A 425 17.33 -16.12 16.23
CA LEU A 425 18.13 -14.98 15.78
C LEU A 425 17.61 -14.37 14.47
N GLU A 426 17.03 -15.20 13.61
CA GLU A 426 16.51 -14.75 12.32
C GLU A 426 15.18 -14.02 12.45
N ILE A 427 14.42 -14.32 13.51
CA ILE A 427 13.12 -13.74 13.77
C ILE A 427 13.31 -12.30 14.23
N THR A 428 12.75 -11.35 13.49
CA THR A 428 12.82 -9.92 13.82
C THR A 428 11.62 -9.42 14.60
N THR A 429 10.45 -10.02 14.39
CA THR A 429 9.19 -9.63 15.04
C THR A 429 8.42 -10.89 15.40
N TYR A 430 7.84 -10.94 16.59
CA TYR A 430 6.83 -11.94 16.92
C TYR A 430 5.45 -11.31 16.83
N ALA A 431 4.53 -12.01 16.18
CA ALA A 431 3.11 -11.76 16.33
C ALA A 431 2.52 -12.86 17.22
N PHE A 432 1.59 -12.49 18.10
CA PHE A 432 1.03 -13.38 19.11
C PHE A 432 -0.49 -13.22 19.23
N SER A 433 -1.16 -14.27 19.69
CA SER A 433 -2.60 -14.31 19.96
C SER A 433 -2.85 -14.96 21.32
N PHE A 434 -3.77 -14.42 22.10
CA PHE A 434 -4.23 -15.03 23.36
C PHE A 434 -5.75 -14.91 23.50
N THR A 435 -6.38 -15.95 24.05
CA THR A 435 -7.82 -16.03 24.26
C THR A 435 -8.17 -15.62 25.70
N LYS A 436 -9.20 -14.79 25.86
CA LYS A 436 -9.70 -14.36 27.17
C LYS A 436 -10.54 -15.46 27.81
N LYS A 437 -10.28 -15.77 29.09
CA LYS A 437 -11.10 -16.69 29.90
C LYS A 437 -12.56 -16.23 29.97
#